data_AF-A0A7Y9K4I7-F1
#
_entry.id   AF-A0A7Y9K4I7-F1
#
_cell.length_a   1.000
_cell.length_b   1.000
_cell.length_c   1.000
_cell.angle_alpha   90.00
_cell.angle_beta   90.00
_cell.angle_gamma   90.00
#
_symmetry.space_group_name_H-M   'P 1'
#
loop_
_entity.id
_entity.type
_entity.pdbx_description
1 polymer ?
#
loop_
_entity_poly.entity_id
_entity_poly.type
_entity_poly.pdbx_seq_one_letter_code
_entity_poly.pdbx_strand_id
1 'polypeptide(L)'
;MLMLTLALLAAADRPVVVSALTTGQLVEQCRGKDNDPTSNFCTGYILGVFDTLSLARQICPSPARASNIEVLAAARKYLRKHKKENAAPAFVVRDALRDAFPCSTAKKPSAPPRRERSRH
;
A
#
# COMPACT_ATOMS: atom_id res chain seq x y z
N MET A 1 9.46 -44.08 19.62
CA MET A 1 10.00 -43.25 18.51
C MET A 1 8.93 -42.60 17.63
N LEU A 2 7.64 -42.98 17.73
CA LEU A 2 6.56 -42.37 16.94
C LEU A 2 6.20 -40.92 17.36
N MET A 3 6.50 -40.52 18.60
CA MET A 3 6.19 -39.17 19.09
C MET A 3 7.17 -38.09 18.62
N LEU A 4 8.39 -38.47 18.18
CA LEU A 4 9.37 -37.51 17.67
C LEU A 4 9.04 -37.06 16.24
N THR A 5 8.39 -37.92 15.45
CA THR A 5 8.03 -37.63 14.06
C THR A 5 6.82 -36.70 13.96
N LEU A 6 5.86 -36.76 14.90
CA LEU A 6 4.72 -35.82 14.91
C LEU A 6 5.13 -34.38 15.25
N ALA A 7 6.20 -34.17 16.03
CA ALA A 7 6.67 -32.83 16.38
C ALA A 7 7.31 -32.08 15.20
N LEU A 8 7.88 -32.80 14.21
CA LEU A 8 8.46 -32.17 13.02
C LEU A 8 7.39 -31.69 12.01
N LEU A 9 6.22 -32.33 11.96
CA LEU A 9 5.13 -31.89 11.07
C LEU A 9 4.39 -30.66 11.58
N ALA A 10 4.56 -30.29 12.86
CA ALA A 10 3.93 -29.11 13.45
C ALA A 10 4.72 -27.80 13.19
N ALA A 11 5.91 -27.87 12.57
CA ALA A 11 6.56 -26.70 11.96
C ALA A 11 5.82 -26.32 10.66
N ALA A 12 4.53 -26.06 10.80
CA ALA A 12 3.62 -25.74 9.73
C ALA A 12 4.11 -24.53 8.92
N ASP A 13 4.05 -24.70 7.60
CA ASP A 13 4.08 -23.70 6.53
C ASP A 13 3.81 -22.26 6.98
N ARG A 14 4.81 -21.58 7.54
CA ARG A 14 4.78 -20.12 7.57
C ARG A 14 5.06 -19.70 6.14
N PRO A 15 4.16 -18.97 5.47
CA PRO A 15 4.40 -18.53 4.11
C PRO A 15 5.70 -17.74 4.07
N VAL A 16 6.74 -18.35 3.50
CA VAL A 16 8.03 -17.69 3.28
C VAL A 16 7.83 -16.77 2.09
N VAL A 17 7.85 -15.46 2.36
CA VAL A 17 7.78 -14.47 1.29
C VAL A 17 9.18 -14.24 0.78
N VAL A 18 9.51 -14.88 -0.32
CA VAL A 18 10.75 -14.60 -1.05
C VAL A 18 10.53 -13.33 -1.86
N SER A 19 11.36 -12.32 -1.62
CA SER A 19 11.38 -11.10 -2.44
C SER A 19 12.76 -10.92 -3.05
N ALA A 20 12.80 -10.63 -4.35
CA ALA A 20 14.04 -10.37 -5.06
C ALA A 20 14.70 -9.03 -4.67
N LEU A 21 13.99 -8.17 -3.92
CA LEU A 21 14.51 -6.93 -3.38
C LEU A 21 14.01 -6.67 -1.96
N THR A 22 14.75 -5.86 -1.22
CA THR A 22 14.35 -5.34 0.09
C THR A 22 13.67 -3.97 -0.03
N THR A 23 12.93 -3.56 0.99
CA THR A 23 12.34 -2.21 1.05
C THR A 23 13.43 -1.14 1.02
N GLY A 24 14.57 -1.37 1.68
CA GLY A 24 15.71 -0.46 1.62
C GLY A 24 16.21 -0.24 0.18
N GLN A 25 16.36 -1.33 -0.59
CA GLN A 25 16.73 -1.23 -2.01
C GLN A 25 15.68 -0.46 -2.83
N LEU A 26 14.38 -0.65 -2.57
CA LEU A 26 13.35 0.15 -3.24
C LEU A 26 13.44 1.63 -2.86
N VAL A 27 13.66 1.96 -1.59
CA VAL A 27 13.80 3.36 -1.11
C VAL A 27 14.93 4.08 -1.84
N GLU A 28 16.05 3.40 -2.07
CA GLU A 28 17.18 3.93 -2.83
C GLU A 28 16.80 4.27 -4.27
N GLN A 29 16.00 3.41 -4.91
CA GLN A 29 15.44 3.64 -6.26
C GLN A 29 14.36 4.74 -6.28
N CYS A 30 13.76 5.06 -5.12
CA CYS A 30 12.73 6.07 -4.96
C CYS A 30 13.27 7.44 -4.52
N ARG A 31 14.59 7.63 -4.46
CA ARG A 31 15.20 8.92 -4.11
C ARG A 31 14.75 10.03 -5.07
N GLY A 32 14.55 11.23 -4.53
CA GLY A 32 14.04 12.37 -5.27
C GLY A 32 12.74 12.93 -4.68
N LYS A 33 11.99 13.67 -5.49
CA LYS A 33 10.72 14.28 -5.06
C LYS A 33 9.59 13.25 -5.07
N ASP A 34 8.65 13.38 -4.13
CA ASP A 34 7.48 12.49 -4.01
C ASP A 34 6.63 12.46 -5.27
N ASN A 35 6.44 13.64 -5.86
CA ASN A 35 5.58 13.87 -7.01
C ASN A 35 6.33 13.79 -8.34
N ASP A 36 7.56 13.29 -8.35
CA ASP A 36 8.33 13.12 -9.59
C ASP A 36 7.74 11.96 -10.41
N PRO A 37 7.14 12.24 -11.59
CA PRO A 37 6.49 11.23 -12.41
C PRO A 37 7.48 10.47 -13.31
N THR A 38 8.79 10.69 -13.18
CA THR A 38 9.81 10.04 -14.01
C THR A 38 9.59 8.52 -14.03
N SER A 39 9.56 7.97 -15.24
CA SER A 39 9.44 6.52 -15.44
C SER A 39 10.76 5.85 -15.05
N ASN A 40 10.77 5.23 -13.88
CA ASN A 40 11.90 4.50 -13.34
C ASN A 40 11.40 3.24 -12.61
N PHE A 41 12.33 2.44 -12.10
CA PHE A 41 11.99 1.21 -11.37
C PHE A 41 11.04 1.45 -10.20
N CYS A 42 11.28 2.49 -9.38
CA CYS A 42 10.41 2.83 -8.26
C CYS A 42 8.99 3.15 -8.72
N THR A 43 8.83 3.96 -9.77
CA THR A 43 7.53 4.33 -10.33
C THR A 43 6.78 3.10 -10.83
N GLY A 44 7.43 2.26 -11.66
CA GLY A 44 6.82 1.03 -12.17
C GLY A 44 6.45 0.05 -11.06
N TYR A 45 7.30 -0.09 -10.04
CA TYR A 45 7.04 -0.97 -8.91
C TYR A 45 5.80 -0.55 -8.11
N ILE A 46 5.71 0.74 -7.76
CA ILE A 46 4.57 1.27 -6.99
C ILE A 46 3.27 1.13 -7.78
N LEU A 47 3.28 1.47 -9.08
CA LEU A 47 2.09 1.36 -9.93
C LEU A 47 1.66 -0.10 -10.12
N GLY A 48 2.60 -1.03 -10.30
CA GLY A 48 2.27 -2.46 -10.39
C GLY A 48 1.59 -3.02 -9.13
N VAL A 49 2.05 -2.59 -7.94
CA VAL A 49 1.37 -2.93 -6.67
C VAL A 49 0.00 -2.26 -6.62
N PHE A 50 -0.12 -0.99 -6.99
CA PHE A 50 -1.40 -0.27 -7.02
C PHE A 50 -2.43 -0.94 -7.94
N ASP A 51 -2.05 -1.31 -9.15
CA ASP A 51 -2.93 -1.98 -10.12
C ASP A 51 -3.37 -3.34 -9.60
N THR A 52 -2.43 -4.12 -9.04
CA THR A 52 -2.72 -5.44 -8.45
C THR A 52 -3.73 -5.33 -7.31
N LEU A 53 -3.54 -4.35 -6.40
CA LEU A 53 -4.45 -4.15 -5.26
C LEU A 53 -5.81 -3.60 -5.69
N SER A 54 -5.85 -2.74 -6.72
CA SER A 54 -7.08 -2.20 -7.28
C SER A 54 -7.91 -3.31 -7.93
N LEU A 55 -7.27 -4.15 -8.76
CA LEU A 55 -7.91 -5.32 -9.39
C LEU A 55 -8.42 -6.33 -8.35
N ALA A 56 -7.64 -6.56 -7.30
CA ALA A 56 -8.02 -7.42 -6.18
C ALA A 56 -9.04 -6.78 -5.21
N ARG A 57 -9.48 -5.53 -5.46
CA ARG A 57 -10.38 -4.76 -4.59
C ARG A 57 -9.90 -4.65 -3.14
N GLN A 58 -8.58 -4.63 -2.94
CA GLN A 58 -7.95 -4.45 -1.63
C GLN A 58 -7.71 -2.97 -1.29
N ILE A 59 -7.88 -2.10 -2.29
CA ILE A 59 -7.94 -0.64 -2.18
C ILE A 59 -9.08 -0.14 -3.06
N CYS A 60 -9.57 1.06 -2.78
CA CYS A 60 -10.71 1.66 -3.50
C CYS A 60 -10.37 3.09 -3.98
N PRO A 61 -9.45 3.23 -4.93
CA PRO A 61 -9.13 4.52 -5.53
C PRO A 61 -10.35 5.09 -6.27
N SER A 62 -10.64 6.38 -6.06
CA SER A 62 -11.59 7.11 -6.91
C SER A 62 -10.84 7.80 -8.05
N PRO A 63 -11.40 7.90 -9.26
CA PRO A 63 -10.77 8.62 -10.37
C PRO A 63 -10.34 10.07 -10.02
N ALA A 64 -11.03 10.71 -9.08
CA ALA A 64 -10.74 12.07 -8.63
C ALA A 64 -9.59 12.21 -7.61
N ARG A 65 -9.02 11.10 -7.12
CA ARG A 65 -8.00 11.11 -6.04
C ARG A 65 -6.84 10.14 -6.25
N ALA A 66 -6.77 9.48 -7.41
CA ALA A 66 -5.81 8.41 -7.65
C ALA A 66 -5.07 8.59 -8.98
N SER A 67 -4.68 9.83 -9.28
CA SER A 67 -3.70 10.06 -10.35
C SER A 67 -2.39 9.35 -10.02
N ASN A 68 -1.62 8.96 -11.04
CA ASN A 68 -0.32 8.31 -10.81
C ASN A 68 0.60 9.15 -9.91
N ILE A 69 0.53 10.48 -10.02
CA ILE A 69 1.31 11.40 -9.17
C ILE A 69 0.89 11.26 -7.69
N GLU A 70 -0.40 11.20 -7.39
CA GLU A 70 -0.90 11.03 -6.02
C GLU A 70 -0.53 9.66 -5.44
N VAL A 71 -0.65 8.60 -6.25
CA VAL A 71 -0.25 7.24 -5.88
C VAL A 71 1.24 7.17 -5.52
N LEU A 72 2.10 7.74 -6.37
CA LEU A 72 3.54 7.81 -6.14
C LEU A 72 3.88 8.63 -4.89
N ALA A 73 3.26 9.79 -4.74
CA ALA A 73 3.51 10.67 -3.61
C ALA A 73 3.12 10.01 -2.28
N ALA A 74 1.97 9.33 -2.22
CA ALA A 74 1.53 8.60 -1.04
C ALA A 74 2.50 7.48 -0.67
N ALA A 75 2.87 6.64 -1.63
CA ALA A 75 3.76 5.50 -1.40
C ALA A 75 5.18 5.95 -1.01
N ARG A 76 5.78 6.91 -1.73
CA ARG A 76 7.14 7.41 -1.45
C ARG A 76 7.22 8.11 -0.10
N LYS A 77 6.21 8.92 0.25
CA LYS A 77 6.11 9.53 1.59
C LYS A 77 6.04 8.49 2.69
N TYR A 78 5.27 7.43 2.50
CA TYR A 78 5.15 6.34 3.47
C TYR A 78 6.47 5.59 3.63
N LEU A 79 7.14 5.24 2.52
CA LEU A 79 8.42 4.53 2.52
C LEU A 79 9.51 5.29 3.28
N ARG A 80 9.58 6.62 3.16
CA ARG A 80 10.54 7.43 3.94
C ARG A 80 10.24 7.48 5.43
N LYS A 81 8.96 7.45 5.81
CA LYS A 81 8.54 7.54 7.21
C LYS A 81 8.73 6.22 7.97
N HIS A 82 8.65 5.07 7.28
CA HIS A 82 8.64 3.76 7.92
C HIS A 82 9.94 3.00 7.68
N LYS A 83 10.70 2.79 8.76
CA LYS A 83 11.98 2.06 8.73
C LYS A 83 11.77 0.54 8.69
N LYS A 84 11.34 0.01 7.55
CA LYS A 84 11.13 -1.43 7.30
C LYS A 84 12.14 -2.00 6.30
N GLU A 85 13.41 -1.65 6.42
CA GLU A 85 14.44 -1.88 5.38
C GLU A 85 14.53 -3.32 4.87
N ASN A 86 14.47 -4.31 5.77
CA ASN A 86 14.60 -5.73 5.43
C ASN A 86 13.27 -6.41 5.03
N ALA A 87 12.16 -5.68 5.03
CA ALA A 87 10.87 -6.24 4.63
C ALA A 87 10.76 -6.34 3.10
N ALA A 88 9.92 -7.26 2.62
CA ALA A 88 9.53 -7.30 1.22
C ALA A 88 8.75 -6.01 0.86
N PRO A 89 9.20 -5.23 -0.14
CA PRO A 89 8.62 -3.92 -0.42
C PRO A 89 7.15 -3.96 -0.82
N ALA A 90 6.69 -5.03 -1.46
CA ALA A 90 5.29 -5.20 -1.83
C ALA A 90 4.35 -5.05 -0.62
N PHE A 91 4.75 -5.51 0.56
CA PHE A 91 3.95 -5.34 1.77
C PHE A 91 3.97 -3.92 2.30
N VAL A 92 5.12 -3.25 2.26
CA VAL A 92 5.24 -1.87 2.74
C VAL A 92 4.49 -0.91 1.82
N VAL A 93 4.58 -1.10 0.51
CA VAL A 93 3.82 -0.34 -0.49
C VAL A 93 2.32 -0.64 -0.37
N ARG A 94 1.92 -1.90 -0.18
CA ARG A 94 0.52 -2.25 0.09
C ARG A 94 -0.02 -1.54 1.32
N ASP A 95 0.73 -1.52 2.43
CA ASP A 95 0.31 -0.83 3.64
C ASP A 95 0.11 0.68 3.36
N ALA A 96 1.04 1.30 2.62
CA ALA A 96 0.94 2.69 2.20
C ALA A 96 -0.31 2.98 1.35
N LEU A 97 -0.60 2.12 0.37
CA LEU A 97 -1.72 2.29 -0.54
C LEU A 97 -3.06 2.01 0.13
N ARG A 98 -3.10 1.11 1.11
CA ARG A 98 -4.31 0.89 1.94
C ARG A 98 -4.62 2.07 2.84
N ASP A 99 -3.59 2.71 3.38
CA ASP A 99 -3.75 3.95 4.16
C ASP A 99 -4.25 5.10 3.29
N ALA A 100 -3.71 5.23 2.06
CA ALA A 100 -4.06 6.31 1.15
C ALA A 100 -5.42 6.11 0.44
N PHE A 101 -5.78 4.87 0.09
CA PHE A 101 -6.95 4.53 -0.73
C PHE A 101 -7.84 3.48 -0.06
N PRO A 102 -8.34 3.72 1.16
CA PRO A 102 -9.12 2.74 1.89
C PRO A 102 -10.46 2.47 1.20
N CYS A 103 -10.88 1.21 1.21
CA CYS A 103 -12.27 0.87 0.91
C CYS A 103 -13.16 1.25 2.10
N SER A 104 -14.15 2.11 1.87
CA SER A 104 -15.15 2.43 2.89
C SER A 104 -15.95 1.17 3.22
N THR A 105 -15.88 0.66 4.44
CA THR A 105 -16.86 -0.30 4.96
C THR A 105 -18.17 0.46 5.18
N ALA A 106 -19.03 0.53 4.16
CA ALA A 106 -20.28 1.31 4.11
C ALA A 106 -20.09 2.83 4.34
N LYS A 107 -20.76 3.65 3.52
CA LYS A 107 -20.84 5.10 3.74
C LYS A 107 -21.37 5.38 5.15
N LYS A 108 -20.64 6.09 5.99
CA LYS A 108 -21.30 6.90 7.03
C LYS A 108 -22.14 7.93 6.27
N PRO A 109 -23.46 8.06 6.50
CA PRO A 109 -24.27 9.04 5.78
C PRO A 109 -23.65 10.41 5.98
N SER A 110 -23.31 11.08 4.87
CA SER A 110 -22.93 12.49 4.89
C SER A 110 -24.04 13.27 5.61
N ALA A 111 -23.66 14.05 6.62
CA ALA A 111 -24.59 14.94 7.31
C ALA A 111 -25.37 15.77 6.27
N PRO A 112 -26.69 15.96 6.45
CA PRO A 112 -27.50 16.72 5.51
C PRO A 112 -26.96 18.17 5.41
N PRO A 113 -27.09 18.83 4.25
CA PRO A 113 -26.65 20.20 4.08
C PRO A 113 -27.32 21.09 5.13
N ARG A 114 -26.50 21.88 5.82
CA ARG A 114 -26.95 22.86 6.83
C ARG A 114 -27.88 23.84 6.13
N ARG A 115 -29.19 23.77 6.40
CA ARG A 115 -30.17 24.75 5.90
C ARG A 115 -29.66 26.14 6.24
N GLU A 116 -29.41 26.91 5.19
CA GLU A 116 -29.11 28.33 5.28
C GLU A 116 -30.32 29.00 5.93
N ARG A 117 -30.13 29.53 7.15
CA ARG A 117 -31.16 30.36 7.80
C ARG A 117 -31.28 31.62 6.97
N SER A 118 -32.32 31.65 6.14
CA SER A 118 -32.87 32.88 5.57
C SER A 118 -32.98 33.92 6.68
N ARG A 119 -32.16 34.96 6.61
CA ARG A 119 -32.35 36.17 7.41
C ARG A 119 -33.29 37.08 6.60
N HIS A 120 -34.26 37.61 7.35
CA HIS A 120 -35.28 38.57 6.99
C HIS A 120 -34.85 39.63 5.98
#